data_AF-A0A968XSX8-F1
#
_entry.id   AF-A0A968XSX8-F1
#
_cell.length_a   1.000
_cell.length_b   1.000
_cell.length_c   1.000
_cell.angle_alpha   90.00
_cell.angle_beta   90.00
_cell.angle_gamma   90.00
#
_symmetry.space_group_name_H-M   'P 1'
#
loop_
_entity.id
_entity.type
_entity.pdbx_description
1 polymer ?
#
loop_
_entity_poly.entity_id
_entity_poly.type
_entity_poly.pdbx_seq_one_letter_code
_entity_poly.pdbx_strand_id
1 'polypeptide(L)'
;MNENSNNFLNDELLGMIPDVDILSSLANSEQTLSQLAGVFFPFQTNDSKGFADSEEELPDLYSRYRVLVEQIPAIVFMSFLDRGISEAYISPQIETMLGFTQAEWLEDPIRWFEQLHEEDKIRWSIEAAQMFLSGEPLRSTYRVKARNGHFISFHCEAKMVRRKDGRPWFIHGVAFDVTELKHKENELSDALTALRKSEKMQRNIFEFAPDTMVIVNRQGKIESVNSQIKKMFGYEAKEVLGKDVLELVPERYRNSHIGHQSNFMKNPHLREMGGGLELLRGEKMELNSLPTSF
;
A
#
# COMPACT_ATOMS: atom_id res chain seq x y z
N MET A 1 39.12 20.67 -3.44
CA MET A 1 39.63 19.35 -3.03
C MET A 1 39.55 19.27 -1.52
N ASN A 2 38.77 18.43 -0.88
CA ASN A 2 37.56 17.70 -1.24
C ASN A 2 36.92 17.34 0.12
N GLU A 3 35.59 17.34 0.15
CA GLU A 3 34.75 16.41 0.91
C GLU A 3 35.08 16.21 2.39
N ASN A 4 34.37 16.94 3.25
CA ASN A 4 33.80 16.42 4.51
C ASN A 4 33.11 17.56 5.22
N SER A 5 31.77 17.61 5.15
CA SER A 5 30.84 18.21 6.15
C SER A 5 29.45 18.39 5.53
N ASN A 6 28.85 17.31 5.03
CA ASN A 6 27.43 17.27 4.69
C ASN A 6 26.88 15.97 5.31
N ASN A 7 26.63 15.96 6.62
CA ASN A 7 25.98 14.80 7.25
C ASN A 7 25.41 15.04 8.67
N PHE A 8 24.69 16.14 8.90
CA PHE A 8 24.03 16.33 10.21
C PHE A 8 22.60 16.88 10.19
N LEU A 9 21.93 16.95 9.04
CA LEU A 9 20.53 17.41 8.96
C LEU A 9 19.60 16.49 8.15
N ASN A 10 20.07 15.30 7.73
CA ASN A 10 19.26 14.35 6.98
C ASN A 10 18.70 13.17 7.80
N ASP A 11 19.10 13.02 9.08
CA ASP A 11 18.76 11.80 9.85
C ASP A 11 17.53 11.91 10.78
N GLU A 12 17.00 13.10 11.10
CA GLU A 12 15.87 13.22 12.04
C GLU A 12 14.48 13.47 11.40
N LEU A 13 14.41 13.64 10.07
CA LEU A 13 13.13 13.76 9.34
C LEU A 13 12.77 12.50 8.52
N LEU A 14 13.64 11.49 8.52
CA LEU A 14 13.35 10.17 7.92
C LEU A 14 12.58 9.23 8.86
N GLY A 15 12.36 9.60 10.13
CA GLY A 15 11.80 8.72 11.17
C GLY A 15 10.27 8.70 11.33
N MET A 16 9.50 9.41 10.50
CA MET A 16 8.02 9.44 10.59
C MET A 16 7.31 9.19 9.26
N ILE A 17 8.03 8.73 8.25
CA ILE A 17 7.41 8.02 7.14
C ILE A 17 7.49 6.56 7.57
N PRO A 18 6.39 5.87 7.92
CA PRO A 18 6.47 4.43 7.93
C PRO A 18 6.98 4.06 6.53
N ASP A 19 8.08 3.30 6.46
CA ASP A 19 8.47 2.55 5.27
C ASP A 19 7.29 1.63 4.94
N VAL A 20 6.24 2.20 4.36
CA VAL A 20 5.23 1.45 3.65
C VAL A 20 5.84 1.27 2.29
N ASP A 21 6.83 0.38 2.23
CA ASP A 21 7.04 -0.43 1.05
C ASP A 21 5.72 -1.17 0.79
N ILE A 22 4.75 -0.48 0.20
CA ILE A 22 3.50 -1.10 -0.26
C ILE A 22 3.85 -2.17 -1.29
N LEU A 23 4.94 -1.97 -2.04
CA LEU A 23 5.48 -2.96 -2.97
C LEU A 23 6.13 -4.15 -2.25
N SER A 24 6.80 -3.96 -1.10
CA SER A 24 7.31 -5.10 -0.32
C SER A 24 6.19 -5.79 0.47
N SER A 25 5.13 -5.10 0.91
CA SER A 25 3.98 -5.73 1.56
C SER A 25 3.10 -6.51 0.56
N LEU A 26 2.95 -6.01 -0.67
CA LEU A 26 2.34 -6.72 -1.80
C LEU A 26 3.19 -7.91 -2.23
N ALA A 27 4.51 -7.74 -2.35
CA ALA A 27 5.42 -8.83 -2.61
C ALA A 27 5.40 -9.85 -1.47
N ASN A 28 5.26 -9.42 -0.21
CA ASN A 28 5.19 -10.29 0.96
C ASN A 28 3.84 -11.01 1.05
N SER A 29 2.72 -10.40 0.67
CA SER A 29 1.41 -11.06 0.64
C SER A 29 1.33 -12.06 -0.51
N GLU A 30 1.81 -11.69 -1.70
CA GLU A 30 1.98 -12.62 -2.82
C GLU A 30 2.98 -13.73 -2.47
N GLN A 31 4.10 -13.42 -1.81
CA GLN A 31 5.08 -14.42 -1.37
C GLN A 31 4.53 -15.31 -0.26
N THR A 32 3.69 -14.80 0.65
CA THR A 32 3.04 -15.60 1.69
C THR A 32 1.98 -16.50 1.08
N LEU A 33 1.14 -15.98 0.17
CA LEU A 33 0.20 -16.78 -0.61
C LEU A 33 0.94 -17.83 -1.45
N SER A 34 2.09 -17.49 -2.01
CA SER A 34 2.94 -18.40 -2.76
C SER A 34 3.67 -19.43 -1.88
N GLN A 35 4.04 -19.07 -0.66
CA GLN A 35 4.59 -20.00 0.34
C GLN A 35 3.52 -20.96 0.83
N LEU A 36 2.31 -20.47 1.12
CA LEU A 36 1.14 -21.30 1.45
C LEU A 36 0.78 -22.22 0.29
N ALA A 37 0.80 -21.71 -0.94
CA ALA A 37 0.65 -22.52 -2.15
C ALA A 37 1.78 -23.57 -2.26
N GLY A 38 3.02 -23.19 -1.93
CA GLY A 38 4.20 -24.07 -1.87
C GLY A 38 4.05 -25.28 -0.93
N VAL A 39 3.25 -25.17 0.13
CA VAL A 39 2.89 -26.32 1.00
C VAL A 39 2.06 -27.36 0.24
N PHE A 40 1.26 -26.95 -0.74
CA PHE A 40 0.52 -27.84 -1.64
C PHE A 40 1.38 -28.37 -2.80
N PHE A 41 2.60 -27.86 -2.97
CA PHE A 41 3.56 -28.26 -3.99
C PHE A 41 4.86 -28.83 -3.37
N PRO A 42 4.82 -29.95 -2.61
CA PRO A 42 6.04 -30.51 -2.07
C PRO A 42 7.01 -30.85 -3.21
N PHE A 43 8.24 -30.34 -3.09
CA PHE A 43 9.37 -30.66 -3.97
C PHE A 43 9.48 -32.17 -4.19
N GLN A 44 9.81 -32.56 -5.43
CA GLN A 44 10.15 -33.93 -5.79
C GLN A 44 11.15 -34.52 -4.80
N THR A 45 10.77 -35.58 -4.09
CA THR A 45 11.76 -36.56 -3.67
C THR A 45 11.85 -37.61 -4.75
N ASN A 46 13.09 -37.82 -5.16
CA ASN A 46 13.54 -38.64 -6.26
C ASN A 46 13.50 -40.14 -5.92
N ASP A 47 12.42 -40.59 -5.27
CA ASP A 47 12.21 -42.00 -4.95
C ASP A 47 10.98 -42.52 -5.70
N SER A 48 11.26 -42.97 -6.92
CA SER A 48 10.45 -43.97 -7.60
C SER A 48 10.47 -45.27 -6.79
N LYS A 49 9.64 -45.36 -5.73
CA LYS A 49 9.11 -46.65 -5.28
C LYS A 49 7.71 -46.80 -5.87
N GLY A 50 7.57 -47.87 -6.65
CA GLY A 50 6.37 -48.16 -7.41
C GLY A 50 5.14 -48.22 -6.52
N PHE A 51 4.07 -47.59 -7.00
CA PHE A 51 2.71 -47.98 -6.64
C PHE A 51 2.45 -49.36 -7.24
N ALA A 52 3.01 -50.39 -6.61
CA ALA A 52 2.65 -51.77 -6.84
C ALA A 52 2.42 -52.38 -5.45
N ASP A 53 1.20 -52.89 -5.28
CA ASP A 53 0.70 -53.72 -4.17
C ASP A 53 0.37 -53.05 -2.82
N SER A 54 -0.81 -52.38 -2.75
CA SER A 54 -1.69 -52.38 -1.57
C SER A 54 -3.03 -51.65 -1.85
N GLU A 55 -4.03 -52.36 -2.37
CA GLU A 55 -5.40 -51.82 -2.61
C GLU A 55 -6.16 -51.45 -1.32
N GLU A 56 -5.68 -51.85 -0.13
CA GLU A 56 -6.38 -51.62 1.16
C GLU A 56 -6.07 -50.27 1.83
N GLU A 57 -4.99 -49.56 1.49
CA GLU A 57 -4.60 -48.28 2.14
C GLU A 57 -5.09 -47.02 1.42
N LEU A 58 -5.54 -47.14 0.17
CA LEU A 58 -5.99 -46.01 -0.66
C LEU A 58 -7.20 -45.26 -0.07
N PRO A 59 -8.27 -45.92 0.45
CA PRO A 59 -9.46 -45.21 0.94
C PRO A 59 -9.19 -44.31 2.14
N ASP A 60 -8.33 -44.74 3.06
CA ASP A 60 -7.97 -43.98 4.28
C ASP A 60 -7.12 -42.76 3.93
N LEU A 61 -6.13 -42.93 3.03
CA LEU A 61 -5.27 -41.84 2.59
C LEU A 61 -6.06 -40.76 1.82
N TYR A 62 -6.93 -41.15 0.89
CA TYR A 62 -7.80 -40.20 0.16
C TYR A 62 -8.78 -39.49 1.09
N SER A 63 -9.32 -40.17 2.10
CA SER A 63 -10.22 -39.57 3.10
C SER A 63 -9.49 -38.56 3.98
N ARG A 64 -8.25 -38.87 4.41
CA ARG A 64 -7.42 -37.94 5.20
C ARG A 64 -7.04 -36.68 4.41
N TYR A 65 -6.63 -36.82 3.15
CA TYR A 65 -6.32 -35.66 2.31
C TYR A 65 -7.56 -34.80 2.04
N ARG A 66 -8.72 -35.43 1.84
CA ARG A 66 -9.99 -34.71 1.67
C ARG A 66 -10.30 -33.82 2.88
N VAL A 67 -10.21 -34.35 4.10
CA VAL A 67 -10.47 -33.59 5.33
C VAL A 67 -9.53 -32.39 5.47
N LEU A 68 -8.24 -32.56 5.13
CA LEU A 68 -7.27 -31.46 5.17
C LEU A 68 -7.59 -30.37 4.14
N VAL A 69 -7.93 -30.78 2.91
CA VAL A 69 -8.33 -29.86 1.82
C VAL A 69 -9.60 -29.09 2.19
N GLU A 70 -10.57 -29.75 2.80
CA GLU A 70 -11.85 -29.15 3.18
C GLU A 70 -11.75 -28.15 4.34
N GLN A 71 -10.67 -28.15 5.11
CA GLN A 71 -10.45 -27.16 6.17
C GLN A 71 -9.82 -25.85 5.67
N ILE A 72 -9.25 -25.83 4.47
CA ILE A 72 -8.58 -24.65 3.93
C ILE A 72 -9.65 -23.67 3.42
N PRO A 73 -9.57 -22.38 3.78
CA PRO A 73 -10.49 -21.36 3.29
C PRO A 73 -10.13 -20.94 1.85
N ALA A 74 -9.97 -21.91 0.96
CA ALA A 74 -9.62 -21.70 -0.44
C ALA A 74 -10.29 -22.76 -1.32
N ILE A 75 -10.54 -22.41 -2.57
CA ILE A 75 -11.04 -23.35 -3.57
C ILE A 75 -9.83 -24.15 -4.06
N VAL A 76 -9.79 -25.44 -3.77
CA VAL A 76 -8.79 -26.36 -4.28
C VAL A 76 -9.42 -27.13 -5.44
N PHE A 77 -8.73 -27.19 -6.57
CA PHE A 77 -9.24 -27.84 -7.77
C PHE A 77 -8.17 -28.70 -8.44
N MET A 78 -8.65 -29.71 -9.16
CA MET A 78 -7.85 -30.59 -9.99
C MET A 78 -8.65 -31.00 -11.22
N SER A 79 -8.05 -30.99 -12.38
CA SER A 79 -8.69 -31.37 -13.64
C SER A 79 -7.72 -32.18 -14.51
N PHE A 80 -8.17 -33.35 -14.96
CA PHE A 80 -7.40 -34.21 -15.85
C PHE A 80 -7.54 -33.72 -17.30
N LEU A 81 -6.43 -33.73 -18.03
CA LEU A 81 -6.36 -33.29 -19.43
C LEU A 81 -6.49 -34.45 -20.42
N ASP A 82 -6.27 -35.68 -19.94
CA ASP A 82 -6.30 -36.92 -20.72
C ASP A 82 -7.53 -37.78 -20.45
N ARG A 83 -8.30 -37.44 -19.41
CA ARG A 83 -9.54 -38.10 -19.00
C ARG A 83 -10.67 -37.09 -19.03
N GLY A 84 -11.89 -37.56 -19.24
CA GLY A 84 -13.08 -36.70 -19.25
C GLY A 84 -13.28 -35.98 -17.92
N ILE A 85 -14.14 -34.96 -17.93
CA ILE A 85 -14.40 -34.03 -16.81
C ILE A 85 -14.85 -34.78 -15.53
N SER A 86 -15.35 -36.01 -15.67
CA SER A 86 -15.80 -36.89 -14.59
C SER A 86 -14.75 -37.22 -13.52
N GLU A 87 -13.45 -37.01 -13.79
CA GLU A 87 -12.38 -37.20 -12.80
C GLU A 87 -11.87 -35.88 -12.21
N ALA A 88 -12.41 -34.73 -12.61
CA ALA A 88 -12.07 -33.46 -12.01
C ALA A 88 -12.61 -33.35 -10.57
N TYR A 89 -11.89 -32.64 -9.72
CA TYR A 89 -12.23 -32.38 -8.33
C TYR A 89 -12.25 -30.88 -8.08
N ILE A 90 -13.21 -30.44 -7.27
CA ILE A 90 -13.25 -29.09 -6.71
C ILE A 90 -13.74 -29.15 -5.27
N SER A 91 -13.11 -28.39 -4.39
CA SER A 91 -13.41 -28.39 -2.97
C SER A 91 -14.76 -27.69 -2.67
N PRO A 92 -15.46 -28.03 -1.56
CA PRO A 92 -16.82 -27.54 -1.26
C PRO A 92 -16.89 -26.03 -0.98
N GLN A 93 -15.74 -25.39 -0.80
CA GLN A 93 -15.61 -23.93 -0.69
C GLN A 93 -16.21 -23.21 -1.90
N ILE A 94 -16.25 -23.84 -3.09
CA ILE A 94 -16.91 -23.28 -4.28
C ILE A 94 -18.39 -22.95 -4.02
N GLU A 95 -19.08 -23.76 -3.23
CA GLU A 95 -20.49 -23.58 -2.92
C GLU A 95 -20.70 -22.41 -1.97
N THR A 96 -19.83 -22.29 -0.97
CA THR A 96 -19.89 -21.23 0.03
C THR A 96 -19.48 -19.88 -0.56
N MET A 97 -18.44 -19.86 -1.40
CA MET A 97 -17.89 -18.63 -1.98
C MET A 97 -18.70 -18.15 -3.18
N LEU A 98 -18.92 -19.01 -4.19
CA LEU A 98 -19.56 -18.60 -5.45
C LEU A 98 -21.05 -18.96 -5.54
N GLY A 99 -21.58 -19.83 -4.67
CA GLY A 99 -23.00 -20.24 -4.68
C GLY A 99 -23.36 -21.30 -5.74
N PHE A 100 -22.36 -21.91 -6.39
CA PHE A 100 -22.55 -23.02 -7.31
C PHE A 100 -22.20 -24.33 -6.63
N THR A 101 -22.99 -25.37 -6.83
CA THR A 101 -22.66 -26.69 -6.30
C THR A 101 -21.43 -27.26 -7.01
N GLN A 102 -20.71 -28.17 -6.34
CA GLN A 102 -19.59 -28.88 -6.98
C GLN A 102 -20.03 -29.59 -8.27
N ALA A 103 -21.18 -30.26 -8.25
CA ALA A 103 -21.72 -30.99 -9.40
C ALA A 103 -21.97 -30.05 -10.58
N GLU A 104 -22.66 -28.94 -10.34
CA GLU A 104 -22.88 -27.90 -11.35
C GLU A 104 -21.57 -27.38 -11.94
N TRP A 105 -20.51 -27.25 -11.12
CA TRP A 105 -19.21 -26.76 -11.57
C TRP A 105 -18.45 -27.79 -12.42
N LEU A 106 -18.58 -29.07 -12.09
CA LEU A 106 -17.94 -30.18 -12.79
C LEU A 106 -18.68 -30.59 -14.08
N GLU A 107 -19.92 -30.13 -14.29
CA GLU A 107 -20.66 -30.38 -15.54
C GLU A 107 -20.13 -29.55 -16.72
N ASP A 108 -19.54 -28.38 -16.46
CA ASP A 108 -19.14 -27.43 -17.49
C ASP A 108 -17.68 -26.95 -17.29
N PRO A 109 -16.73 -27.50 -18.06
CA PRO A 109 -15.31 -27.20 -17.89
C PRO A 109 -14.91 -25.78 -18.32
N ILE A 110 -15.78 -25.05 -19.03
CA ILE A 110 -15.49 -23.67 -19.47
C ILE A 110 -16.10 -22.65 -18.49
N ARG A 111 -17.00 -23.08 -17.58
CA ARG A 111 -17.69 -22.20 -16.64
C ARG A 111 -16.78 -21.26 -15.87
N TRP A 112 -15.61 -21.73 -15.43
CA TRP A 112 -14.65 -20.87 -14.73
C TRP A 112 -14.27 -19.65 -15.58
N PHE A 113 -13.95 -19.87 -16.85
CA PHE A 113 -13.62 -18.82 -17.81
C PHE A 113 -14.84 -17.93 -18.11
N GLU A 114 -16.03 -18.49 -18.22
CA GLU A 114 -17.26 -17.72 -18.47
C GLU A 114 -17.57 -16.75 -17.32
N GLN A 115 -17.32 -17.17 -16.07
CA GLN A 115 -17.56 -16.36 -14.89
C GLN A 115 -16.46 -15.33 -14.61
N LEU A 116 -15.34 -15.34 -15.34
CA LEU A 116 -14.34 -14.29 -15.23
C LEU A 116 -14.91 -12.93 -15.64
N HIS A 117 -14.50 -11.89 -14.95
CA HIS A 117 -14.76 -10.52 -15.38
C HIS A 117 -14.17 -10.27 -16.77
N GLU A 118 -14.89 -9.57 -17.65
CA GLU A 118 -14.51 -9.38 -19.07
C GLU A 118 -13.09 -8.82 -19.26
N GLU A 119 -12.71 -7.86 -18.42
CA GLU A 119 -11.36 -7.28 -18.44
C GLU A 119 -10.25 -8.28 -18.09
N ASP A 120 -10.57 -9.31 -17.30
CA ASP A 120 -9.59 -10.29 -16.83
C ASP A 120 -9.44 -11.47 -17.83
N LYS A 121 -10.42 -11.70 -18.72
CA LYS A 121 -10.45 -12.85 -19.64
C LYS A 121 -9.23 -12.93 -20.57
N ILE A 122 -8.85 -11.81 -21.18
CA ILE A 122 -7.73 -11.78 -22.13
C ILE A 122 -6.41 -12.07 -21.41
N ARG A 123 -6.17 -11.37 -20.28
CA ARG A 123 -4.97 -11.55 -19.46
C ARG A 123 -4.87 -13.01 -19.00
N TRP A 124 -5.94 -13.53 -18.38
CA TRP A 124 -5.99 -14.89 -17.87
C TRP A 124 -5.74 -15.93 -18.98
N SER A 125 -6.27 -15.72 -20.19
CA SER A 125 -6.05 -16.64 -21.31
C SER A 125 -4.58 -16.71 -21.73
N ILE A 126 -3.88 -15.57 -21.72
CA ILE A 126 -2.45 -15.51 -22.04
C ILE A 126 -1.63 -16.22 -20.96
N GLU A 127 -1.91 -15.95 -19.69
CA GLU A 127 -1.21 -16.57 -18.55
C GLU A 127 -1.49 -18.08 -18.47
N ALA A 128 -2.73 -18.50 -18.72
CA ALA A 128 -3.09 -19.90 -18.82
C ALA A 128 -2.33 -20.57 -19.97
N ALA A 129 -2.31 -19.97 -21.17
CA ALA A 129 -1.58 -20.50 -22.31
C ALA A 129 -0.07 -20.63 -22.02
N GLN A 130 0.53 -19.68 -21.29
CA GLN A 130 1.91 -19.79 -20.83
C GLN A 130 2.12 -21.03 -19.97
N MET A 131 1.27 -21.28 -18.97
CA MET A 131 1.33 -22.52 -18.18
C MET A 131 1.25 -23.78 -19.05
N PHE A 132 0.40 -23.79 -20.09
CA PHE A 132 0.31 -24.93 -21.02
C PHE A 132 1.56 -25.13 -21.89
N LEU A 133 2.23 -24.05 -22.27
CA LEU A 133 3.37 -24.08 -23.20
C LEU A 133 4.70 -24.28 -22.49
N SER A 134 4.97 -23.55 -21.40
CA SER A 134 6.24 -23.60 -20.67
C SER A 134 6.23 -24.60 -19.52
N GLY A 135 5.06 -24.89 -18.94
CA GLY A 135 4.94 -25.65 -17.69
C GLY A 135 5.22 -24.83 -16.43
N GLU A 136 5.48 -23.52 -16.55
CA GLU A 136 5.55 -22.60 -15.43
C GLU A 136 4.18 -22.51 -14.73
N PRO A 137 4.14 -22.34 -13.40
CA PRO A 137 2.87 -22.20 -12.68
C PRO A 137 2.15 -20.92 -13.09
N LEU A 138 0.83 -21.01 -13.25
CA LEU A 138 -0.05 -19.87 -13.34
C LEU A 138 -0.14 -19.23 -11.95
N ARG A 139 0.18 -17.94 -11.85
CA ARG A 139 -0.08 -17.11 -10.66
C ARG A 139 -0.81 -15.87 -11.10
N SER A 140 -2.08 -15.76 -10.72
CA SER A 140 -2.93 -14.70 -11.24
C SER A 140 -3.98 -14.27 -10.24
N THR A 141 -4.21 -12.96 -10.18
CA THR A 141 -5.32 -12.37 -9.43
C THR A 141 -6.39 -11.93 -10.40
N TYR A 142 -7.62 -12.43 -10.26
CA TYR A 142 -8.72 -12.13 -11.18
C TYR A 142 -10.07 -12.19 -10.49
N ARG A 143 -11.07 -11.54 -11.08
CA ARG A 143 -12.43 -11.47 -10.54
C ARG A 143 -13.31 -12.55 -11.16
N VAL A 144 -14.01 -13.30 -10.30
CA VAL A 144 -14.99 -14.32 -10.69
C VAL A 144 -16.38 -13.88 -10.23
N LYS A 145 -17.37 -13.99 -11.10
CA LYS A 145 -18.76 -13.67 -10.81
C LYS A 145 -19.44 -14.83 -10.08
N ALA A 146 -19.94 -14.55 -8.89
CA ALA A 146 -20.77 -15.49 -8.13
C ALA A 146 -22.19 -15.58 -8.70
N ARG A 147 -22.94 -16.63 -8.32
CA ARG A 147 -24.31 -16.89 -8.82
C ARG A 147 -25.28 -15.73 -8.54
N ASN A 148 -25.15 -15.07 -7.41
CA ASN A 148 -25.92 -13.89 -7.02
C ASN A 148 -25.44 -12.58 -7.70
N GLY A 149 -24.42 -12.63 -8.55
CA GLY A 149 -23.99 -11.54 -9.42
C GLY A 149 -22.87 -10.63 -8.89
N HIS A 150 -22.46 -10.76 -7.62
CA HIS A 150 -21.28 -10.03 -7.13
C HIS A 150 -19.98 -10.67 -7.62
N PHE A 151 -18.90 -9.89 -7.60
CA PHE A 151 -17.57 -10.38 -7.97
C PHE A 151 -16.75 -10.67 -6.72
N ILE A 152 -16.05 -11.80 -6.75
CA ILE A 152 -15.05 -12.20 -5.76
C ILE A 152 -13.69 -12.15 -6.45
N SER A 153 -12.72 -11.51 -5.81
CA SER A 153 -11.34 -11.46 -6.29
C SER A 153 -10.60 -12.68 -5.78
N PHE A 154 -10.17 -13.55 -6.69
CA PHE A 154 -9.36 -14.70 -6.37
C PHE A 154 -7.90 -14.47 -6.71
N HIS A 155 -7.01 -14.84 -5.80
CA HIS A 155 -5.61 -15.10 -6.10
C HIS A 155 -5.45 -16.60 -6.32
N CYS A 156 -5.10 -16.98 -7.54
CA CYS A 156 -5.04 -18.37 -7.99
C CYS A 156 -3.60 -18.76 -8.32
N GLU A 157 -3.14 -19.86 -7.73
CA GLU A 157 -1.95 -20.58 -8.15
C GLU A 157 -2.34 -21.93 -8.74
N ALA A 158 -1.94 -22.19 -9.98
CA ALA A 158 -2.20 -23.46 -10.65
C ALA A 158 -0.96 -23.97 -11.37
N LYS A 159 -0.83 -25.29 -11.45
CA LYS A 159 0.29 -25.96 -12.11
C LYS A 159 -0.19 -27.13 -12.95
N MET A 160 0.47 -27.31 -14.09
CA MET A 160 0.32 -28.50 -14.92
C MET A 160 1.34 -29.56 -14.54
N VAL A 161 0.87 -30.79 -14.38
CA VAL A 161 1.70 -31.99 -14.27
C VAL A 161 1.70 -32.72 -15.60
N ARG A 162 2.88 -33.17 -16.02
CA ARG A 162 3.09 -33.95 -17.25
C ARG A 162 3.45 -35.39 -16.91
N ARG A 163 3.08 -36.31 -17.79
CA ARG A 163 3.51 -37.71 -17.75
C ARG A 163 5.00 -37.83 -18.12
N LYS A 164 5.58 -39.01 -17.89
CA LYS A 164 6.98 -39.33 -18.25
C LYS A 164 7.28 -39.17 -19.76
N ASP A 165 6.25 -39.26 -20.61
CA ASP A 165 6.34 -39.08 -22.06
C ASP A 165 6.22 -37.60 -22.50
N GLY A 166 6.13 -36.66 -21.55
CA GLY A 166 6.02 -35.23 -21.80
C GLY A 166 4.59 -34.74 -22.09
N ARG A 167 3.61 -35.64 -22.20
CA ARG A 167 2.22 -35.26 -22.44
C ARG A 167 1.59 -34.65 -21.18
N PRO A 168 0.76 -33.59 -21.31
CA PRO A 168 -0.03 -33.07 -20.19
C PRO A 168 -0.87 -34.18 -19.54
N TRP A 169 -0.86 -34.25 -18.21
CA TRP A 169 -1.62 -35.23 -17.44
C TRP A 169 -2.82 -34.58 -16.75
N PHE A 170 -2.56 -33.69 -15.79
CA PHE A 170 -3.59 -32.97 -15.06
C PHE A 170 -3.09 -31.59 -14.64
N ILE A 171 -4.03 -30.73 -14.31
CA ILE A 171 -3.79 -29.43 -13.69
C ILE A 171 -4.36 -29.50 -12.28
N HIS A 172 -3.65 -28.90 -11.33
CA HIS A 172 -4.18 -28.68 -10.00
C HIS A 172 -3.83 -27.27 -9.54
N GLY A 173 -4.62 -26.74 -8.61
CA GLY A 173 -4.41 -25.40 -8.10
C GLY A 173 -5.25 -25.07 -6.89
N VAL A 174 -4.99 -23.89 -6.34
CA VAL A 174 -5.68 -23.30 -5.22
C VAL A 174 -6.04 -21.86 -5.54
N ALA A 175 -7.24 -21.43 -5.18
CA ALA A 175 -7.72 -20.07 -5.34
C ALA A 175 -8.18 -19.53 -3.98
N PHE A 176 -7.49 -18.50 -3.50
CA PHE A 176 -7.79 -17.79 -2.26
C PHE A 176 -8.66 -16.58 -2.55
N ASP A 177 -9.73 -16.40 -1.76
CA ASP A 177 -10.47 -15.14 -1.78
C ASP A 177 -9.60 -14.03 -1.17
N VAL A 178 -9.31 -13.02 -1.98
CA VAL A 178 -8.53 -11.83 -1.60
C VAL A 178 -9.37 -10.56 -1.69
N THR A 179 -10.70 -10.67 -1.72
CA THR A 179 -11.62 -9.53 -1.86
C THR A 179 -11.46 -8.53 -0.73
N GLU A 180 -11.52 -8.98 0.52
CA GLU A 180 -11.33 -8.10 1.69
C GLU A 180 -9.92 -7.50 1.74
N LEU A 181 -8.91 -8.31 1.39
CA LEU A 181 -7.52 -7.86 1.33
C LEU A 181 -7.36 -6.74 0.29
N LYS A 182 -7.91 -6.92 -0.91
CA LYS A 182 -7.90 -5.92 -1.98
C LYS A 182 -8.66 -4.64 -1.61
N HIS A 183 -9.78 -4.75 -0.91
CA HIS A 183 -10.50 -3.57 -0.41
C HIS A 183 -9.65 -2.77 0.57
N LYS A 184 -9.03 -3.42 1.56
CA LYS A 184 -8.13 -2.77 2.53
C LYS A 184 -6.90 -2.15 1.85
N GLU A 185 -6.30 -2.84 0.88
CA GLU A 185 -5.19 -2.32 0.08
C GLU A 185 -5.58 -1.03 -0.66
N ASN A 186 -6.74 -1.03 -1.31
CA ASN A 186 -7.24 0.13 -2.05
C ASN A 186 -7.57 1.30 -1.10
N GLU A 187 -8.23 1.03 0.03
CA GLU A 187 -8.54 2.04 1.05
C GLU A 187 -7.26 2.70 1.59
N LEU A 188 -6.22 1.91 1.87
CA LEU A 188 -4.94 2.43 2.33
C LEU A 188 -4.25 3.28 1.25
N SER A 189 -4.25 2.82 0.00
CA SER A 189 -3.68 3.56 -1.13
C SER A 189 -4.37 4.92 -1.35
N ASP A 190 -5.70 4.94 -1.27
CA ASP A 190 -6.50 6.16 -1.39
C ASP A 190 -6.24 7.12 -0.23
N ALA A 191 -6.18 6.61 1.00
CA ALA A 191 -5.86 7.41 2.18
C ALA A 191 -4.47 8.06 2.09
N LEU A 192 -3.45 7.31 1.64
CA LEU A 192 -2.10 7.85 1.44
C LEU A 192 -2.06 8.91 0.34
N THR A 193 -2.81 8.70 -0.75
CA THR A 193 -2.92 9.68 -1.83
C THR A 193 -3.59 10.96 -1.35
N ALA A 194 -4.67 10.84 -0.57
CA ALA A 194 -5.37 11.97 0.03
C ALA A 194 -4.47 12.73 1.02
N LEU A 195 -3.71 12.02 1.85
CA LEU A 195 -2.75 12.62 2.79
C LEU A 195 -1.69 13.43 2.04
N ARG A 196 -1.01 12.83 1.05
CA ARG A 196 0.00 13.52 0.24
C ARG A 196 -0.54 14.76 -0.45
N LYS A 197 -1.78 14.68 -0.96
CA LYS A 197 -2.46 15.83 -1.58
C LYS A 197 -2.73 16.93 -0.56
N SER A 198 -3.17 16.58 0.65
CA SER A 198 -3.42 17.52 1.74
C SER A 198 -2.14 18.21 2.20
N GLU A 199 -1.07 17.46 2.45
CA GLU A 199 0.24 18.01 2.85
C GLU A 199 0.80 18.96 1.80
N LYS A 200 0.71 18.58 0.51
CA LYS A 200 1.13 19.44 -0.60
C LYS A 200 0.30 20.72 -0.65
N MET A 201 -1.02 20.62 -0.44
CA MET A 201 -1.90 21.79 -0.42
C MET A 201 -1.57 22.71 0.76
N GLN A 202 -1.36 22.17 1.96
CA GLN A 202 -0.96 22.94 3.14
C GLN A 202 0.36 23.65 2.92
N ARG A 203 1.37 22.94 2.40
CA ARG A 203 2.67 23.53 2.05
C ARG A 203 2.51 24.65 1.03
N ASN A 204 1.70 24.46 -0.01
CA ASN A 204 1.47 25.48 -1.03
C ASN A 204 0.74 26.71 -0.46
N ILE A 205 -0.28 26.52 0.36
CA ILE A 205 -0.99 27.63 1.03
C ILE A 205 0.00 28.43 1.88
N PHE A 206 0.81 27.75 2.69
CA PHE A 206 1.80 28.40 3.53
C PHE A 206 2.84 29.16 2.70
N GLU A 207 3.45 28.50 1.71
CA GLU A 207 4.57 29.04 0.94
C GLU A 207 4.18 30.21 0.02
N PHE A 208 2.97 30.16 -0.55
CA PHE A 208 2.48 31.16 -1.51
C PHE A 208 1.47 32.13 -0.90
N ALA A 209 1.23 32.09 0.41
CA ALA A 209 0.44 33.13 1.07
C ALA A 209 1.03 34.52 0.79
N PRO A 210 0.18 35.53 0.55
CA PRO A 210 0.63 36.89 0.26
C PRO A 210 1.23 37.58 1.49
N ASP A 211 0.76 37.20 2.69
CA ASP A 211 1.25 37.73 3.95
C ASP A 211 2.48 36.95 4.44
N THR A 212 3.36 37.62 5.19
CA THR A 212 4.49 36.94 5.83
C THR A 212 4.01 36.13 7.01
N MET A 213 4.23 34.82 6.94
CA MET A 213 3.85 33.88 8.00
C MET A 213 5.10 33.39 8.72
N VAL A 214 5.09 33.48 10.04
CA VAL A 214 6.14 32.98 10.93
C VAL A 214 5.49 32.09 11.97
N ILE A 215 5.90 30.82 12.00
CA ILE A 215 5.45 29.83 12.99
C ILE A 215 6.54 29.70 14.03
N VAL A 216 6.16 29.82 15.31
CA VAL A 216 7.08 29.73 16.45
C VAL A 216 6.66 28.62 17.39
N ASN A 217 7.64 27.98 18.02
CA ASN A 217 7.40 26.99 19.06
C ASN A 217 7.11 27.64 20.41
N ARG A 218 6.91 26.80 21.44
CA ARG A 218 6.60 27.24 22.80
C ARG A 218 7.73 28.06 23.46
N GLN A 219 8.96 27.93 22.99
CA GLN A 219 10.12 28.69 23.46
C GLN A 219 10.32 29.98 22.68
N GLY A 220 9.48 30.28 21.68
CA GLY A 220 9.61 31.46 20.83
C GLY A 220 10.62 31.32 19.70
N LYS A 221 11.12 30.11 19.45
CA LYS A 221 12.01 29.85 18.32
C LYS A 221 11.19 29.66 17.05
N ILE A 222 11.69 30.20 15.94
CA ILE A 222 11.07 30.10 14.63
C ILE A 222 11.19 28.66 14.12
N GLU A 223 10.06 27.98 13.91
CA GLU A 223 9.99 26.62 13.35
C GLU A 223 9.78 26.63 11.84
N SER A 224 9.07 27.64 11.32
CA SER A 224 8.80 27.73 9.89
C SER A 224 8.52 29.18 9.46
N VAL A 225 8.92 29.51 8.24
CA VAL A 225 8.64 30.80 7.58
C VAL A 225 8.29 30.56 6.12
N ASN A 226 7.40 31.38 5.56
CA ASN A 226 7.08 31.32 4.13
C ASN A 226 8.00 32.22 3.29
N SER A 227 7.92 32.09 1.97
CA SER A 227 8.74 32.86 1.01
C SER A 227 8.65 34.39 1.14
N GLN A 228 7.58 34.92 1.75
CA GLN A 228 7.41 36.37 1.91
C GLN A 228 8.36 36.98 2.96
N ILE A 229 8.97 36.15 3.83
CA ILE A 229 9.93 36.63 4.85
C ILE A 229 11.07 37.44 4.24
N LYS A 230 11.57 37.03 3.08
CA LYS A 230 12.62 37.74 2.35
C LYS A 230 12.16 39.10 1.86
N LYS A 231 10.91 39.23 1.41
CA LYS A 231 10.37 40.50 0.91
C LYS A 231 10.08 41.48 2.05
N MET A 232 9.57 40.99 3.18
CA MET A 232 9.16 41.84 4.30
C MET A 232 10.33 42.19 5.24
N PHE A 233 11.19 41.22 5.55
CA PHE A 233 12.27 41.37 6.53
C PHE A 233 13.68 41.27 5.94
N GLY A 234 13.83 40.87 4.67
CA GLY A 234 15.14 40.76 4.02
C GLY A 234 15.91 39.46 4.29
N TYR A 235 15.42 38.60 5.19
CA TYR A 235 16.08 37.35 5.56
C TYR A 235 15.69 36.17 4.67
N GLU A 236 16.63 35.28 4.41
CA GLU A 236 16.34 33.95 3.86
C GLU A 236 15.85 33.01 4.97
N ALA A 237 15.00 32.03 4.63
CA ALA A 237 14.42 31.10 5.61
C ALA A 237 15.50 30.43 6.48
N LYS A 238 16.56 29.93 5.85
CA LYS A 238 17.71 29.29 6.51
C LYS A 238 18.43 30.17 7.55
N GLU A 239 18.29 31.50 7.47
CA GLU A 239 18.96 32.44 8.36
C GLU A 239 18.16 32.71 9.63
N VAL A 240 16.87 32.39 9.65
CA VAL A 240 15.95 32.68 10.76
C VAL A 240 15.38 31.43 11.41
N LEU A 241 15.39 30.29 10.73
CA LEU A 241 14.96 29.01 11.31
C LEU A 241 15.79 28.66 12.55
N GLY A 242 15.11 28.26 13.64
CA GLY A 242 15.71 27.91 14.94
C GLY A 242 16.13 29.10 15.80
N LYS A 243 16.15 30.31 15.24
CA LYS A 243 16.47 31.54 15.97
C LYS A 243 15.26 32.05 16.76
N ASP A 244 15.53 32.97 17.68
CA ASP A 244 14.49 33.59 18.48
C ASP A 244 13.67 34.57 17.62
N VAL A 245 12.35 34.52 17.71
CA VAL A 245 11.46 35.44 16.98
C VAL A 245 11.74 36.92 17.32
N LEU A 246 12.33 37.20 18.48
CA LEU A 246 12.77 38.53 18.89
C LEU A 246 13.85 39.14 17.97
N GLU A 247 14.55 38.34 17.16
CA GLU A 247 15.47 38.85 16.14
C GLU A 247 14.75 39.63 15.04
N LEU A 248 13.48 39.29 14.76
CA LEU A 248 12.63 40.01 13.81
C LEU A 248 11.97 41.25 14.43
N VAL A 249 12.09 41.44 15.75
CA VAL A 249 11.49 42.54 16.49
C VAL A 249 12.55 43.61 16.80
N PRO A 250 12.32 44.89 16.44
CA PRO A 250 13.23 45.98 16.78
C PRO A 250 13.48 46.06 18.29
N GLU A 251 14.72 46.37 18.71
CA GLU A 251 15.12 46.35 20.13
C GLU A 251 14.18 47.10 21.07
N ARG A 252 13.73 48.28 20.65
CA ARG A 252 12.80 49.14 21.40
C ARG A 252 11.45 48.46 21.74
N TYR A 253 11.07 47.41 21.01
CA TYR A 253 9.81 46.68 21.18
C TYR A 253 9.99 45.25 21.70
N ARG A 254 11.22 44.78 21.95
CA ARG A 254 11.45 43.39 22.42
C ARG A 254 10.81 43.14 23.79
N ASN A 255 10.96 44.07 24.75
CA ASN A 255 10.40 43.92 26.09
C ASN A 255 8.87 43.83 26.10
N SER A 256 8.17 44.66 25.31
CA SER A 256 6.71 44.57 25.18
C SER A 256 6.30 43.30 24.45
N HIS A 257 7.06 42.85 23.45
CA HIS A 257 6.81 41.61 22.72
C HIS A 257 6.90 40.37 23.61
N ILE A 258 7.89 40.28 24.51
CA ILE A 258 8.01 39.17 25.49
C ILE A 258 6.75 39.07 26.37
N GLY A 259 6.24 40.22 26.82
CA GLY A 259 4.99 40.27 27.58
C GLY A 259 3.78 39.78 26.78
N HIS A 260 3.70 40.17 25.50
CA HIS A 260 2.63 39.70 24.60
C HIS A 260 2.69 38.20 24.33
N GLN A 261 3.88 37.66 24.09
CA GLN A 261 4.10 36.23 23.90
C GLN A 261 3.70 35.44 25.16
N SER A 262 4.16 35.89 26.33
CA SER A 262 3.83 35.28 27.61
C SER A 262 2.33 35.27 27.88
N ASN A 263 1.63 36.34 27.53
CA ASN A 263 0.18 36.45 27.68
C ASN A 263 -0.57 35.56 26.67
N PHE A 264 -0.13 35.51 25.41
CA PHE A 264 -0.71 34.63 24.40
C PHE A 264 -0.57 33.15 24.79
N MET A 265 0.57 32.76 25.36
CA MET A 265 0.78 31.38 25.85
C MET A 265 -0.14 31.01 27.02
N LYS A 266 -0.50 31.98 27.87
CA LYS A 266 -1.45 31.78 28.99
C LYS A 266 -2.90 31.81 28.51
N ASN A 267 -3.21 32.61 27.50
CA ASN A 267 -4.56 32.78 26.97
C ASN A 267 -4.53 32.95 25.43
N PRO A 268 -4.54 31.85 24.67
CA PRO A 268 -4.42 31.89 23.21
C PRO A 268 -5.64 32.54 22.57
N HIS A 269 -5.46 33.67 21.89
CA HIS A 269 -6.49 34.35 21.13
C HIS A 269 -5.88 35.08 19.93
N LEU A 270 -6.61 35.16 18.81
CA LEU A 270 -6.16 35.91 17.65
C LEU A 270 -5.91 37.37 18.03
N ARG A 271 -4.71 37.86 17.71
CA ARG A 271 -4.30 39.25 17.96
C ARG A 271 -3.57 39.77 16.75
N GLU A 272 -3.95 40.94 16.27
CA GLU A 272 -3.19 41.64 15.24
C GLU A 272 -1.82 42.03 15.78
N MET A 273 -0.77 41.73 15.00
CA MET A 273 0.57 42.21 15.30
C MET A 273 0.59 43.73 15.11
N GLY A 274 0.73 44.46 16.21
CA GLY A 274 0.65 45.92 16.23
C GLY A 274 -0.74 46.49 16.54
N GLY A 275 -1.76 45.66 16.77
CA GLY A 275 -3.08 46.11 17.21
C GLY A 275 -2.99 46.86 18.55
N GLY A 276 -3.31 48.15 18.53
CA GLY A 276 -3.16 49.07 19.67
C GLY A 276 -2.02 50.09 19.54
N LEU A 277 -1.13 49.93 18.56
CA LEU A 277 -0.38 51.07 18.01
C LEU A 277 -1.35 51.78 17.06
N GLU A 278 -2.15 52.73 17.57
CA GLU A 278 -2.79 53.71 16.69
C GLU A 278 -1.69 54.22 15.76
N LEU A 279 -1.85 53.95 14.47
CA LEU A 279 -1.03 54.52 13.41
C LEU A 279 -1.00 56.03 13.67
N LEU A 280 0.10 56.49 14.27
CA LEU A 280 0.43 57.90 14.33
C LEU A 280 0.38 58.38 12.89
N ARG A 281 -0.73 59.06 12.56
CA ARG A 281 -1.00 59.70 11.29
C ARG A 281 0.28 60.43 10.86
N GLY A 282 0.93 59.93 9.82
CA GLY A 282 1.94 60.69 9.09
C GLY A 282 3.33 60.10 9.00
N GLU A 283 3.67 59.02 9.70
CA GLU A 283 4.94 58.32 9.45
C GLU A 283 4.63 56.92 8.96
N LYS A 284 4.90 56.68 7.67
CA LYS A 284 5.20 55.33 7.17
C LYS A 284 6.06 54.66 8.24
N MET A 285 5.82 53.38 8.54
CA MET A 285 6.93 52.52 8.98
C MET A 285 7.98 52.68 7.89
N GLU A 286 8.92 53.61 8.06
CA GLU A 286 9.98 53.79 7.11
C GLU A 286 10.77 52.50 7.14
N LEU A 287 10.68 51.82 6.00
CA LEU A 287 11.40 50.65 5.53
C LEU A 287 12.94 50.77 5.63
N ASN A 288 13.49 51.71 6.39
CA ASN A 288 14.90 52.10 6.41
C ASN A 288 15.56 52.04 7.80
N SER A 289 15.26 51.02 8.60
CA SER A 289 16.09 50.72 9.78
C SER A 289 16.40 49.23 9.92
N LEU A 290 16.67 48.57 8.79
CA LEU A 290 17.59 47.44 8.79
C LEU A 290 19.01 48.01 8.93
N PRO A 291 19.87 47.49 9.82
CA PRO A 291 21.26 47.88 9.84
C PRO A 291 21.91 47.45 8.52
N THR A 292 22.17 48.42 7.65
CA THR A 292 23.21 48.31 6.63
C THR A 292 24.55 48.34 7.34
N SER A 293 25.09 47.16 7.65
CA SER A 293 26.50 47.04 8.00
C SER A 293 27.06 45.66 7.63
N PHE A 294 27.72 45.65 6.47
CA PHE A 294 28.82 44.81 5.96
C PHE A 294 28.70 43.29 5.94
#